data_AF-A0A6P2L5T1-F1
#
_entry.id   AF-A0A6P2L5T1-F1
#
_cell.length_a   1.000
_cell.length_b   1.000
_cell.length_c   1.000
_cell.angle_alpha   90.00
_cell.angle_beta   90.00
_cell.angle_gamma   90.00
#
_symmetry.space_group_name_H-M   'P 1'
#
loop_
_entity.id
_entity.type
_entity.pdbx_description
1 polymer ?
#
loop_
_entity_poly.entity_id
_entity_poly.type
_entity_poly.pdbx_seq_one_letter_code
_entity_poly.pdbx_strand_id
1 'polypeptide(L)'
;MSPVATLLVVCIGNLCRSPMAEALFRARLPGVDVQSAGIGARDGQPADPHAVQLMRAHGLDIAAHRARRLPPALGASADLILTMDLAQKRWLEQRLPALRGRVFRLGLPDLAAGLPSGFDVPDPYLGPRTSFEHSLRLIERGVDAWSARIAALPSPTSPLSGSNR
;
A
#
# COMPACT_ATOMS: atom_id res chain seq x y z
N MET A 1 16.21 8.82 0.44
CA MET A 1 14.91 8.82 1.16
C MET A 1 15.22 8.48 2.60
N SER A 2 14.61 9.17 3.54
CA SER A 2 14.64 8.79 4.96
C SER A 2 14.11 7.35 5.13
N PRO A 3 14.48 6.65 6.20
CA PRO A 3 13.91 5.35 6.52
C PRO A 3 12.38 5.42 6.57
N VAL A 4 11.72 4.38 6.08
CA VAL A 4 10.26 4.26 6.08
C VAL A 4 9.85 3.45 7.30
N ALA A 5 9.28 4.11 8.30
CA ALA A 5 8.72 3.46 9.49
C ALA A 5 7.21 3.24 9.34
N THR A 6 6.51 4.14 8.62
CA THR A 6 5.06 4.05 8.39
C THR A 6 4.73 4.00 6.89
N LEU A 7 3.96 2.99 6.50
CA LEU A 7 3.52 2.79 5.11
C LEU A 7 2.00 2.76 5.06
N LEU A 8 1.41 3.65 4.26
CA LEU A 8 -0.02 3.72 4.03
C LEU A 8 -0.38 3.27 2.61
N VAL A 9 -1.21 2.25 2.48
CA VAL A 9 -1.73 1.76 1.20
C VAL A 9 -3.15 2.27 0.97
N VAL A 10 -3.39 2.94 -0.16
CA VAL A 10 -4.65 3.60 -0.47
C VAL A 10 -5.26 3.03 -1.75
N CYS A 11 -6.56 2.69 -1.68
CA CYS A 11 -7.38 2.46 -2.88
C CYS A 11 -8.69 3.26 -2.79
N ILE A 12 -9.73 2.88 -3.55
CA ILE A 12 -11.02 3.57 -3.50
C ILE A 12 -11.82 3.15 -2.26
N GLY A 13 -12.29 1.90 -2.22
CA GLY A 13 -13.23 1.44 -1.19
C GLY A 13 -12.59 0.88 0.08
N ASN A 14 -11.29 0.56 0.07
CA ASN A 14 -10.59 -0.14 1.16
C ASN A 14 -11.19 -1.52 1.52
N LEU A 15 -11.71 -2.22 0.52
CA LEU A 15 -12.31 -3.56 0.67
C LEU A 15 -11.50 -4.66 -0.03
N CYS A 16 -10.93 -4.37 -1.20
CA CYS A 16 -10.30 -5.37 -2.07
C CYS A 16 -8.79 -5.17 -2.14
N ARG A 17 -8.33 -4.14 -2.86
CA ARG A 17 -6.92 -3.97 -3.24
C ARG A 17 -6.00 -3.61 -2.08
N SER A 18 -6.34 -2.56 -1.32
CA SER A 18 -5.46 -2.08 -0.25
C SER A 18 -5.35 -3.01 0.95
N PRO A 19 -6.40 -3.78 1.35
CA PRO A 19 -6.24 -4.82 2.38
C PRO A 19 -5.33 -5.97 1.96
N MET A 20 -5.42 -6.43 0.70
CA MET A 20 -4.50 -7.46 0.18
C MET A 20 -3.05 -6.96 0.21
N ALA A 21 -2.81 -5.75 -0.28
CA ALA A 21 -1.49 -5.14 -0.27
C ALA A 21 -0.94 -4.90 1.15
N GLU A 22 -1.77 -4.43 2.09
CA GLU A 22 -1.38 -4.25 3.50
C GLU A 22 -0.88 -5.56 4.11
N ALA A 23 -1.63 -6.66 3.96
CA ALA A 23 -1.24 -7.95 4.50
C ALA A 23 0.06 -8.48 3.87
N LEU A 24 0.23 -8.32 2.54
CA LEU A 24 1.44 -8.73 1.84
C LEU A 24 2.67 -7.90 2.26
N PHE A 25 2.51 -6.60 2.47
CA PHE A 25 3.58 -5.73 2.96
C PHE A 25 3.93 -6.06 4.42
N ARG A 26 2.96 -6.28 5.31
CA ARG A 26 3.24 -6.70 6.70
C ARG A 26 4.07 -7.98 6.76
N ALA A 27 3.77 -8.94 5.88
CA ALA A 27 4.52 -10.18 5.80
C ALA A 27 5.98 -9.98 5.34
N ARG A 28 6.23 -9.01 4.44
CA ARG A 28 7.56 -8.73 3.88
C ARG A 28 8.38 -7.72 4.70
N LEU A 29 7.72 -6.85 5.44
CA LEU A 29 8.31 -5.72 6.16
C LEU A 29 7.86 -5.72 7.62
N PRO A 30 8.26 -6.71 8.45
CA PRO A 30 7.77 -6.86 9.82
C PRO A 30 8.15 -5.70 10.76
N GLY A 31 9.10 -4.84 10.37
CA GLY A 31 9.51 -3.65 11.13
C GLY A 31 8.84 -2.34 10.70
N VAL A 32 7.92 -2.38 9.71
CA VAL A 32 7.21 -1.20 9.20
C VAL A 32 5.77 -1.25 9.68
N ASP A 33 5.25 -0.15 10.22
CA ASP A 33 3.82 0.00 10.50
C ASP A 33 3.08 0.20 9.18
N VAL A 34 2.57 -0.91 8.64
CA VAL A 34 1.80 -0.94 7.40
C VAL A 34 0.33 -0.85 7.71
N GLN A 35 -0.34 0.04 7.01
CA GLN A 35 -1.73 0.40 7.21
C GLN A 35 -2.43 0.62 5.87
N SER A 36 -3.76 0.44 5.79
CA SER A 36 -4.53 0.81 4.60
C SER A 36 -5.69 1.74 4.88
N ALA A 37 -6.14 2.45 3.83
CA ALA A 37 -7.34 3.28 3.84
C ALA A 37 -7.94 3.40 2.43
N GLY A 38 -9.08 4.09 2.32
CA GLY A 38 -9.73 4.36 1.03
C GLY A 38 -10.19 5.80 0.88
N ILE A 39 -10.02 6.37 -0.32
CA ILE A 39 -10.46 7.74 -0.64
C ILE A 39 -12.00 7.87 -0.72
N GLY A 40 -12.69 6.75 -0.96
CA GLY A 40 -14.15 6.66 -1.05
C GLY A 40 -14.74 5.57 -0.15
N ALA A 41 -14.01 5.13 0.88
CA ALA A 41 -14.44 4.04 1.74
C ALA A 41 -15.65 4.43 2.61
N ARG A 42 -16.38 3.39 3.02
CA ARG A 42 -17.40 3.44 4.06
C ARG A 42 -16.86 2.68 5.27
N ASP A 43 -16.83 3.36 6.41
CA ASP A 43 -16.16 2.82 7.60
C ASP A 43 -16.86 1.54 8.10
N GLY A 44 -16.05 0.59 8.59
CA GLY A 44 -16.54 -0.64 9.22
C GLY A 44 -16.95 -1.75 8.25
N GLN A 45 -16.92 -1.52 6.94
CA GLN A 45 -17.21 -2.60 5.98
C GLN A 45 -16.10 -3.67 6.00
N PRO A 46 -16.44 -4.96 5.93
CA PRO A 46 -15.44 -6.03 5.89
C PRO A 46 -14.68 -6.03 4.57
N ALA A 47 -13.50 -6.66 4.54
CA ALA A 47 -12.84 -6.99 3.28
C ALA A 47 -13.74 -7.85 2.38
N ASP A 48 -13.56 -7.71 1.07
CA ASP A 48 -14.32 -8.48 0.09
C ASP A 48 -14.07 -10.00 0.27
N PRO A 49 -15.10 -10.85 0.24
CA PRO A 49 -14.93 -12.29 0.41
C PRO A 49 -13.94 -12.95 -0.56
N HIS A 50 -13.87 -12.51 -1.81
CA HIS A 50 -12.87 -13.02 -2.76
C HIS A 50 -11.45 -12.64 -2.33
N ALA A 51 -11.25 -11.40 -1.88
CA ALA A 51 -9.96 -10.96 -1.36
C ALA A 51 -9.56 -11.78 -0.12
N VAL A 52 -10.48 -12.02 0.82
CA VAL A 52 -10.24 -12.87 2.01
C VAL A 52 -9.83 -14.27 1.60
N GLN A 53 -10.56 -14.91 0.68
CA GLN A 53 -10.26 -16.27 0.22
C GLN A 53 -8.89 -16.36 -0.47
N LEU A 54 -8.56 -15.39 -1.32
CA LEU A 54 -7.26 -15.36 -1.99
C LEU A 54 -6.13 -15.16 -0.99
N MET A 55 -6.25 -14.21 -0.05
CA MET A 55 -5.21 -14.01 0.96
C MET A 55 -4.98 -15.26 1.81
N ARG A 56 -6.05 -16.00 2.16
CA ARG A 56 -5.93 -17.26 2.91
C ARG A 56 -5.17 -18.32 2.13
N ALA A 57 -5.34 -18.38 0.80
CA ALA A 57 -4.54 -19.26 -0.06
C ALA A 57 -3.05 -18.89 -0.06
N HIS A 58 -2.71 -17.63 0.28
CA HIS A 58 -1.35 -17.15 0.49
C HIS A 58 -0.90 -17.22 1.97
N GLY A 59 -1.65 -17.92 2.83
CA GLY A 59 -1.32 -18.06 4.25
C GLY A 59 -1.55 -16.81 5.10
N LEU A 60 -2.31 -15.83 4.59
CA LEU A 60 -2.59 -14.55 5.24
C LEU A 60 -4.10 -14.40 5.47
N ASP A 61 -4.52 -13.89 6.63
CA ASP A 61 -5.95 -13.64 6.90
C ASP A 61 -6.24 -12.14 7.01
N ILE A 62 -7.21 -11.69 6.21
CA ILE A 62 -7.72 -10.31 6.22
C ILE A 62 -9.21 -10.25 6.61
N ALA A 63 -9.81 -11.32 7.13
CA ALA A 63 -11.22 -11.34 7.52
C ALA A 63 -11.57 -10.34 8.64
N ALA A 64 -10.60 -10.03 9.51
CA ALA A 64 -10.74 -9.03 10.56
C ALA A 64 -10.61 -7.58 10.03
N HIS A 65 -10.18 -7.38 8.78
CA HIS A 65 -10.04 -6.06 8.19
C HIS A 65 -11.36 -5.30 8.23
N ARG A 66 -11.30 -4.01 8.54
CA ARG A 66 -12.42 -3.09 8.48
C ARG A 66 -12.01 -1.88 7.67
N ALA A 67 -12.78 -1.59 6.64
CA ALA A 67 -12.56 -0.44 5.81
C ALA A 67 -12.60 0.84 6.64
N ARG A 68 -11.73 1.78 6.28
CA ARG A 68 -11.73 3.14 6.80
C ARG A 68 -11.48 4.13 5.69
N ARG A 69 -12.25 5.22 5.72
CA ARG A 69 -12.00 6.41 4.92
C ARG A 69 -10.68 7.02 5.33
N LEU A 70 -9.87 7.43 4.37
CA LEU A 70 -8.58 8.08 4.61
C LEU A 70 -8.76 9.34 5.47
N PRO A 71 -8.34 9.32 6.76
CA PRO A 71 -8.33 10.51 7.58
C PRO A 71 -7.13 11.39 7.18
N PRO A 72 -7.28 12.72 7.12
CA PRO A 72 -6.15 13.61 6.78
C PRO A 72 -4.92 13.41 7.68
N ALA A 73 -5.13 13.21 8.98
CA ALA A 73 -4.06 12.96 9.94
C ALA A 73 -3.26 11.69 9.64
N LEU A 74 -3.94 10.63 9.18
CA LEU A 74 -3.31 9.36 8.81
C LEU A 74 -2.42 9.51 7.58
N GLY A 75 -2.87 10.26 6.58
CA GLY A 75 -2.04 10.59 5.43
C GLY A 75 -0.84 11.43 5.83
N ALA A 76 -1.03 12.41 6.73
CA ALA A 76 0.04 13.29 7.18
C ALA A 76 1.13 12.56 7.96
N SER A 77 0.79 11.52 8.73
CA SER A 77 1.73 10.73 9.53
C SER A 77 2.47 9.65 8.76
N ALA A 78 2.11 9.38 7.51
CA ALA A 78 2.73 8.34 6.69
C ALA A 78 4.03 8.83 6.03
N ASP A 79 5.12 8.09 6.20
CA ASP A 79 6.40 8.33 5.53
C ASP A 79 6.29 8.03 4.03
N LEU A 80 5.51 6.99 3.70
CA LEU A 80 5.26 6.55 2.33
C LEU A 80 3.79 6.22 2.13
N ILE A 81 3.22 6.69 1.03
CA ILE A 81 1.84 6.41 0.62
C ILE A 81 1.85 5.74 -0.74
N LEU A 82 1.26 4.55 -0.85
CA LEU A 82 1.15 3.79 -2.09
C LEU A 82 -0.30 3.69 -2.55
N THR A 83 -0.53 4.14 -3.79
CA THR A 83 -1.83 4.09 -4.46
C THR A 83 -1.88 2.97 -5.49
N MET A 84 -3.08 2.50 -5.83
CA MET A 84 -3.25 1.41 -6.79
C MET A 84 -3.10 1.85 -8.24
N ASP A 85 -3.42 3.11 -8.53
CA ASP A 85 -3.40 3.66 -9.88
C ASP A 85 -2.97 5.13 -9.89
N LEU A 86 -2.61 5.63 -11.08
CA LEU A 86 -2.13 7.01 -11.26
C LEU A 86 -3.23 8.05 -10.96
N ALA A 87 -4.50 7.70 -11.19
CA ALA A 87 -5.62 8.61 -10.94
C ALA A 87 -5.79 8.88 -9.43
N GLN A 88 -5.68 7.84 -8.60
CA GLN A 88 -5.70 7.95 -7.13
C GLN A 88 -4.53 8.79 -6.62
N LYS A 89 -3.31 8.57 -7.15
CA LYS A 89 -2.15 9.41 -6.81
C LYS A 89 -2.44 10.89 -7.08
N ARG A 90 -2.88 11.21 -8.29
CA ARG A 90 -3.21 12.59 -8.71
C ARG A 90 -4.33 13.17 -7.85
N TRP A 91 -5.36 12.39 -7.56
CA TRP A 91 -6.47 12.79 -6.70
C TRP A 91 -5.97 13.19 -5.31
N LEU A 92 -5.14 12.35 -4.67
CA LEU A 92 -4.57 12.63 -3.35
C LEU A 92 -3.72 13.89 -3.35
N GLU A 93 -2.82 14.04 -4.33
CA GLU A 93 -1.94 15.21 -4.41
C GLU A 93 -2.67 16.52 -4.74
N GLN A 94 -3.86 16.43 -5.34
CA GLN A 94 -4.72 17.59 -5.57
C GLN A 94 -5.50 17.98 -4.31
N ARG A 95 -6.12 17.01 -3.61
CA ARG A 95 -6.95 17.30 -2.40
C ARG A 95 -6.11 17.53 -1.15
N LEU A 96 -4.95 16.89 -1.06
CA LEU A 96 -4.06 16.93 0.10
C LEU A 96 -2.64 17.30 -0.37
N PRO A 97 -2.38 18.56 -0.76
CA PRO A 97 -1.08 18.99 -1.29
C PRO A 97 0.10 18.70 -0.35
N ALA A 98 -0.14 18.66 0.96
CA ALA A 98 0.86 18.33 1.98
C ALA A 98 1.44 16.90 1.87
N LEU A 99 0.80 16.02 1.09
CA LEU A 99 1.27 14.64 0.86
C LEU A 99 2.23 14.53 -0.34
N ARG A 100 2.35 15.58 -1.16
CA ARG A 100 3.23 15.56 -2.34
C ARG A 100 4.66 15.19 -1.95
N GLY A 101 5.32 14.39 -2.80
CA GLY A 101 6.65 13.85 -2.52
C GLY A 101 6.65 12.57 -1.67
N ARG A 102 5.53 12.20 -1.03
CA ARG A 102 5.36 10.93 -0.31
C ARG A 102 4.33 9.98 -0.95
N VAL A 103 3.54 10.44 -1.92
CA VAL A 103 2.57 9.60 -2.65
C VAL A 103 3.17 9.04 -3.93
N PHE A 104 3.20 7.71 -4.03
CA PHE A 104 3.62 6.97 -5.22
C PHE A 104 2.56 5.96 -5.64
N ARG A 105 2.72 5.40 -6.84
CA ARG A 105 1.91 4.28 -7.31
C ARG A 105 2.61 2.96 -6.99
N LEU A 106 1.84 1.94 -6.63
CA LEU A 106 2.33 0.60 -6.33
C LEU A 106 3.11 -0.01 -7.52
N GLY A 107 2.55 0.07 -8.73
CA GLY A 107 3.24 -0.35 -9.95
C GLY A 107 4.24 0.69 -10.45
N LEU A 108 5.48 0.56 -9.99
CA LEU A 108 6.61 1.40 -10.39
C LEU A 108 7.03 1.15 -11.85
N PRO A 109 7.64 2.15 -12.52
CA PRO A 109 8.42 1.93 -13.73
C PRO A 109 9.51 0.89 -13.52
N ASP A 110 9.66 0.02 -14.51
CA ASP A 110 10.66 -1.04 -14.55
C ASP A 110 11.13 -1.21 -15.99
N LEU A 111 12.24 -0.56 -16.33
CA LEU A 111 12.81 -0.59 -17.67
C LEU A 111 13.32 -1.99 -18.03
N ALA A 112 13.87 -2.72 -17.07
CA ALA A 112 14.39 -4.07 -17.28
C ALA A 112 13.27 -5.05 -17.63
N ALA A 113 12.08 -4.87 -17.04
CA ALA A 113 10.91 -5.67 -17.35
C ALA A 113 10.00 -5.05 -18.44
N GLY A 114 10.49 -4.07 -19.22
CA GLY A 114 9.76 -3.48 -20.34
C GLY A 114 8.53 -2.65 -19.94
N LEU A 115 8.48 -2.14 -18.70
CA LEU A 115 7.40 -1.28 -18.18
C LEU A 115 7.93 0.13 -17.89
N PRO A 116 8.29 0.93 -18.92
CA PRO A 116 8.87 2.27 -18.73
C PRO A 116 7.94 3.24 -18.00
N SER A 117 6.62 2.99 -18.04
CA SER A 117 5.62 3.80 -17.34
C SER A 117 5.04 3.11 -16.11
N GLY A 118 5.54 1.94 -15.71
CA GLY A 118 4.95 1.10 -14.66
C GLY A 118 3.56 0.56 -15.03
N PHE A 119 2.74 0.23 -14.02
CA PHE A 119 1.40 -0.35 -14.24
C PHE A 119 0.39 0.12 -13.18
N ASP A 120 -0.89 0.10 -13.52
CA ASP A 120 -2.00 0.30 -12.59
C ASP A 120 -2.56 -1.06 -12.14
N VAL A 121 -3.08 -1.12 -10.91
CA VAL A 121 -3.84 -2.27 -10.41
C VAL A 121 -5.33 -2.01 -10.63
N PRO A 122 -5.98 -2.72 -11.57
CA PRO A 122 -7.39 -2.52 -11.89
C PRO A 122 -8.26 -2.85 -10.66
N ASP A 123 -9.38 -2.15 -10.52
CA ASP A 123 -10.32 -2.37 -9.42
C ASP A 123 -11.15 -3.64 -9.66
N PRO A 124 -11.05 -4.68 -8.82
CA PRO A 124 -11.80 -5.91 -9.04
C PRO A 124 -13.22 -5.87 -8.43
N TYR A 125 -13.60 -4.78 -7.75
CA TYR A 125 -14.87 -4.68 -7.04
C TYR A 125 -16.07 -4.97 -7.94
N LEU A 126 -17.01 -5.80 -7.44
CA LEU A 126 -18.17 -6.35 -8.18
C LEU A 126 -17.82 -7.22 -9.40
N GLY A 127 -16.53 -7.50 -9.63
CA GLY A 127 -16.06 -8.39 -10.67
C GLY A 127 -16.05 -9.87 -10.24
N PRO A 128 -15.84 -10.78 -11.20
CA PRO A 128 -15.62 -12.20 -10.91
C PRO A 128 -14.31 -12.42 -10.16
N ARG A 129 -14.15 -13.60 -9.56
CA ARG A 129 -12.91 -14.03 -8.88
C ARG A 129 -11.65 -13.83 -9.73
N THR A 130 -11.72 -14.05 -11.04
CA THR A 130 -10.60 -13.87 -11.97
C THR A 130 -10.08 -12.42 -12.02
N SER A 131 -10.96 -11.43 -11.81
CA SER A 131 -10.56 -10.02 -11.67
C SER A 131 -9.74 -9.81 -10.40
N PHE A 132 -10.13 -10.42 -9.28
CA PHE A 132 -9.37 -10.37 -8.03
C PHE A 132 -8.01 -11.04 -8.16
N GLU A 133 -7.95 -12.22 -8.79
CA GLU A 133 -6.69 -12.92 -9.05
C GLU A 133 -5.75 -12.10 -9.92
N HIS A 134 -6.28 -11.42 -10.95
CA HIS A 134 -5.49 -10.53 -11.77
C HIS A 134 -4.94 -9.33 -10.97
N SER A 135 -5.79 -8.67 -10.18
CA SER A 135 -5.36 -7.57 -9.33
C SER A 135 -4.34 -8.03 -8.28
N LEU A 136 -4.52 -9.21 -7.68
CA LEU A 136 -3.59 -9.76 -6.69
C LEU A 136 -2.20 -10.00 -7.29
N ARG A 137 -2.10 -10.61 -8.49
CA ARG A 137 -0.79 -10.81 -9.15
C ARG A 137 -0.04 -9.49 -9.37
N LEU A 138 -0.76 -8.44 -9.75
CA LEU A 138 -0.17 -7.10 -9.93
C LEU A 138 0.22 -6.47 -8.59
N ILE A 139 -0.60 -6.66 -7.56
CA ILE A 139 -0.28 -6.23 -6.19
C ILE A 139 1.00 -6.90 -5.71
N GLU A 140 1.12 -8.22 -5.82
CA GLU A 140 2.31 -8.96 -5.40
C GLU A 140 3.58 -8.43 -6.06
N ARG A 141 3.55 -8.27 -7.38
CA ARG A 141 4.68 -7.70 -8.14
C ARG A 141 5.08 -6.31 -7.61
N GLY A 142 4.10 -5.44 -7.37
CA GLY A 142 4.36 -4.10 -6.84
C GLY A 142 4.87 -4.13 -5.40
N VAL A 143 4.29 -4.99 -4.55
CA VAL A 143 4.71 -5.19 -3.17
C VAL A 143 6.16 -5.69 -3.12
N ASP A 144 6.54 -6.66 -3.96
CA ASP A 144 7.91 -7.18 -4.03
C ASP A 144 8.91 -6.07 -4.38
N ALA A 145 8.61 -5.30 -5.43
CA ALA A 145 9.47 -4.20 -5.88
C ALA A 145 9.64 -3.12 -4.80
N TRP A 146 8.54 -2.72 -4.14
CA TRP A 146 8.58 -1.74 -3.07
C TRP A 146 9.28 -2.26 -1.81
N SER A 147 9.06 -3.52 -1.44
CA SER A 147 9.69 -4.13 -0.27
C SER A 147 11.20 -4.18 -0.45
N ALA A 148 11.69 -4.60 -1.62
CA ALA A 148 13.10 -4.57 -1.95
C ALA A 148 13.69 -3.15 -1.89
N ARG A 149 12.96 -2.16 -2.42
CA ARG A 149 13.38 -0.75 -2.39
C ARG A 149 13.44 -0.19 -0.96
N ILE A 150 12.45 -0.50 -0.12
CA ILE A 150 12.40 -0.05 1.28
C ILE A 150 13.52 -0.68 2.09
N ALA A 151 13.76 -1.99 1.92
CA ALA A 151 14.84 -2.71 2.59
C ALA A 151 16.25 -2.20 2.21
N ALA A 152 16.41 -1.65 1.00
CA ALA A 152 17.65 -1.04 0.54
C ALA A 152 17.90 0.39 1.09
N LEU A 153 16.93 0.99 1.79
CA LEU A 153 17.12 2.31 2.41
C LEU A 153 17.97 2.19 3.68
N PRO A 154 18.85 3.16 3.95
CA PRO A 154 19.62 3.18 5.18
C PRO A 154 18.69 3.23 6.40
N SER A 155 18.97 2.41 7.41
CA SER A 155 18.23 2.40 8.67
C SER A 155 18.33 3.76 9.38
N PRO A 156 17.34 4.16 10.20
CA PRO A 156 17.47 5.38 10.99
C PRO A 156 18.69 5.22 11.89
N THR A 157 19.69 6.08 11.69
CA THR A 157 20.82 6.19 12.59
C THR A 157 20.27 6.58 13.96
N SER A 158 20.36 5.65 14.92
CA SER A 158 20.11 5.94 16.33
C SER A 158 20.96 7.16 16.72
N PRO A 159 20.41 8.19 17.37
CA PRO A 159 21.22 9.30 17.83
C PRO A 159 22.30 8.73 18.76
N LEU A 160 23.55 9.08 18.45
CA LEU A 160 24.72 8.74 19.24
C LEU A 160 24.42 9.08 20.70
N SER A 161 24.54 8.08 21.58
CA SER A 161 24.66 8.28 23.01
C SER A 161 25.91 9.12 23.23
N GLY A 162 25.71 10.44 23.32
CA GLY A 162 26.73 11.37 23.79
C GLY A 162 26.94 11.15 25.28
N SER A 163 27.70 10.12 25.64
CA SER A 163 28.32 10.04 26.97
C SER A 163 29.50 11.00 26.96
N ASN A 164 29.24 12.25 27.34
CA ASN A 164 30.26 13.19 27.74
C ASN A 164 30.79 12.76 29.11
N ARG A 165 31.99 12.18 29.16
CA ARG A 165 32.88 12.16 30.32
C ARG A 165 34.28 11.72 29.92
#